data_AF-A0A520UUA4-F1
#
_entry.id   AF-A0A520UUA4-F1
#
_cell.length_a   1.000
_cell.length_b   1.000
_cell.length_c   1.000
_cell.angle_alpha   90.00
_cell.angle_beta   90.00
_cell.angle_gamma   90.00
#
_symmetry.space_group_name_H-M   'P 1'
#
loop_
_entity.id
_entity.type
_entity.pdbx_description
1 polymer ?
#
loop_
_entity_poly.entity_id
_entity_poly.type
_entity_poly.pdbx_seq_one_letter_code
_entity_poly.pdbx_strand_id
1 'polypeptide(L)'
;MDEVWILVKCICGNSFGSRRSSFSSCPRCGSSKGNTQREFQSSESLAEAVAASNLPAQISQEVESRIAAEESRRAAVEEKARGGPEAIRRIMRQSTGEDGMLTLEKLAVELEKEGYDEPSAEQAIGQAELGGILVRAGPDSWSWL
;
A
#
# COMPACT_ATOMS: atom_id res chain seq x y z
N MET A 1 -21.32 7.08 19.64
CA MET A 1 -20.50 7.86 20.60
C MET A 1 -19.08 7.68 20.12
N ASP A 2 -18.46 8.73 19.58
CA ASP A 2 -17.12 8.61 18.98
C ASP A 2 -16.09 8.26 20.06
N GLU A 3 -15.37 7.15 19.86
CA GLU A 3 -14.33 6.73 20.78
C GLU A 3 -13.12 7.66 20.63
N VAL A 4 -12.99 8.63 21.54
CA VAL A 4 -11.84 9.53 21.59
C VAL A 4 -10.66 8.82 22.25
N TRP A 5 -9.55 8.77 21.53
CA TRP A 5 -8.28 8.22 21.96
C TRP A 5 -7.40 9.33 22.54
N ILE A 6 -6.65 9.04 23.59
CA ILE A 6 -5.80 10.02 24.27
C ILE A 6 -4.38 9.50 24.45
N LEU A 7 -3.41 10.38 24.22
CA LEU A 7 -2.00 10.15 24.54
C LEU A 7 -1.73 10.67 25.95
N VAL A 8 -1.26 9.79 26.84
CA VAL A 8 -0.97 10.12 28.23
C VAL A 8 0.53 9.99 28.49
N LYS A 9 1.11 11.01 29.13
CA LYS A 9 2.49 10.98 29.63
C LYS A 9 2.48 10.73 31.14
N CYS A 10 2.99 9.57 31.55
CA CYS A 10 3.11 9.24 32.97
C CYS A 10 4.29 9.98 33.61
N ILE A 11 4.23 10.14 34.93
CA ILE A 11 5.33 10.64 35.76
C ILE A 11 6.62 9.78 35.67
N CYS A 12 6.51 8.51 35.27
CA CYS A 12 7.67 7.63 35.05
C CYS A 12 8.38 7.88 33.71
N GLY A 13 7.90 8.84 32.90
CA GLY A 13 8.43 9.15 31.58
C GLY A 13 7.85 8.32 30.44
N ASN A 14 7.08 7.28 30.74
CA ASN A 14 6.41 6.47 29.72
C ASN A 14 5.23 7.21 29.08
N SER A 15 5.18 7.22 27.74
CA SER A 15 4.01 7.68 26.99
C SER A 15 3.19 6.47 26.54
N PHE A 16 1.87 6.51 26.63
CA PHE A 16 1.00 5.41 26.21
C PHE A 16 -0.38 5.93 25.80
N GLY A 17 -1.09 5.12 25.03
CA GLY A 17 -2.44 5.41 24.55
C GLY A 17 -3.51 4.81 25.44
N SER A 18 -4.63 5.50 25.59
CA SER A 18 -5.83 4.99 26.24
C SER A 18 -7.08 5.57 25.59
N ARG A 19 -8.25 4.93 25.77
CA ARG A 19 -9.52 5.62 25.52
C ARG A 19 -9.75 6.65 26.62
N ARG A 20 -10.40 7.77 26.27
CA ARG A 20 -10.69 8.86 27.21
C ARG A 20 -11.48 8.40 28.45
N SER A 21 -12.36 7.41 28.27
CA SER A 21 -13.23 6.89 29.33
C SER A 21 -12.60 5.80 30.20
N SER A 22 -11.43 5.24 29.82
CA SER A 22 -10.92 3.99 30.42
C SER A 22 -9.51 4.07 31.01
N PHE A 23 -8.90 5.26 31.07
CA PHE A 23 -7.56 5.38 31.65
C PHE A 23 -7.59 5.25 33.19
N SER A 24 -6.92 4.23 33.73
CA SER A 24 -6.83 3.99 35.18
C SER A 24 -5.40 3.99 35.72
N SER A 25 -4.46 3.42 34.97
CA SER A 25 -3.07 3.26 35.43
C SER A 25 -2.10 3.11 34.26
N CYS A 26 -0.85 3.52 34.50
CA CYS A 26 0.24 3.36 33.54
C CYS A 26 0.60 1.88 33.38
N PRO A 27 0.65 1.34 32.15
CA PRO A 27 0.96 -0.07 31.92
C PRO A 27 2.41 -0.44 32.30
N ARG A 28 3.30 0.55 32.50
CA ARG A 28 4.71 0.31 32.82
C ARG A 28 5.01 0.32 34.33
N CYS A 29 4.38 1.23 35.08
CA CYS A 29 4.69 1.42 36.51
C CYS A 29 3.47 1.34 37.43
N GLY A 30 2.26 1.12 36.90
CA GLY A 30 1.02 1.02 37.67
C GLY A 30 0.51 2.35 38.24
N SER A 31 1.20 3.47 38.04
CA SER A 31 0.76 4.76 38.57
C SER A 31 -0.48 5.28 37.85
N SER A 32 -1.46 5.79 38.60
CA SER A 32 -2.60 6.56 38.05
C SER A 32 -2.24 8.01 37.74
N LYS A 33 -1.01 8.45 38.04
CA LYS A 33 -0.55 9.82 37.80
C LYS A 33 0.01 9.95 36.38
N GLY A 34 -0.75 10.62 35.51
CA GLY A 34 -0.36 10.94 34.14
C GLY A 34 -1.19 12.09 33.58
N ASN A 35 -0.59 12.84 32.66
CA ASN A 35 -1.24 13.98 32.02
C ASN A 35 -1.58 13.65 30.57
N THR A 36 -2.81 13.95 30.17
CA THR A 36 -3.23 13.90 28.76
C THR A 36 -2.50 14.98 27.97
N GLN A 37 -1.85 14.59 26.89
CA GLN A 37 -1.07 15.47 26.02
C GLN A 37 -1.87 15.87 24.78
N ARG A 38 -2.48 14.88 24.10
CA ARG A 38 -3.21 15.04 22.83
C ARG A 38 -4.36 14.06 22.74
N GLU A 39 -5.36 14.41 21.94
CA GLU A 39 -6.53 13.57 21.63
C GLU A 39 -6.52 13.22 20.14
N PHE A 40 -7.02 12.03 19.82
CA PHE A 40 -7.02 11.44 18.49
C PHE A 40 -8.38 10.81 18.20
N GLN A 41 -8.80 10.87 16.95
CA GLN A 41 -10.04 10.24 16.48
C GLN A 41 -9.83 8.82 15.95
N SER A 42 -8.58 8.41 15.68
CA SER A 42 -8.22 7.06 15.24
C SER A 42 -7.22 6.42 16.21
N SER A 43 -7.33 5.10 16.35
CA SER A 43 -6.36 4.27 17.06
C SER A 43 -4.99 4.26 16.37
N GLU A 44 -4.95 4.39 15.04
CA GLU A 44 -3.71 4.35 14.26
C GLU A 44 -2.84 5.58 14.54
N SER A 45 -3.44 6.77 14.46
CA SER A 45 -2.73 8.02 14.75
C SER A 45 -2.30 8.14 16.21
N LEU A 46 -3.05 7.54 17.14
CA LEU A 46 -2.61 7.39 18.52
C LEU A 46 -1.37 6.48 18.61
N ALA A 47 -1.37 5.33 17.93
CA ALA A 47 -0.26 4.38 17.98
C ALA A 47 1.04 5.00 17.46
N GLU A 48 0.97 5.75 16.35
CA GLU A 48 2.10 6.52 15.81
C GLU A 48 2.61 7.55 16.82
N ALA A 49 1.71 8.33 17.42
CA ALA A 49 2.08 9.34 18.40
C ALA A 49 2.71 8.74 19.67
N VAL A 50 2.25 7.57 20.12
CA VAL A 50 2.84 6.82 21.22
C VAL A 50 4.25 6.33 20.85
N ALA A 51 4.43 5.77 19.65
CA ALA A 51 5.72 5.30 19.17
C ALA A 51 6.74 6.45 19.08
N ALA A 52 6.35 7.57 18.45
CA ALA A 52 7.18 8.76 18.34
C ALA A 52 7.55 9.35 19.71
N SER A 53 6.60 9.40 20.66
CA SER A 53 6.85 9.95 22.00
C SER A 53 7.74 9.07 22.87
N ASN A 54 7.93 7.80 22.51
CA ASN A 54 8.81 6.87 23.21
C ASN A 54 10.12 6.59 22.46
N LEU A 55 10.33 7.19 21.29
CA LEU A 55 11.53 6.99 20.49
C LEU A 55 12.71 7.77 21.09
N PRO A 56 13.85 7.12 21.40
CA PRO A 56 15.04 7.83 21.88
C PRO A 56 15.62 8.74 20.78
N ALA A 57 15.96 9.97 21.15
CA ALA A 57 16.50 10.96 20.21
C ALA A 57 17.82 10.51 19.55
N GLN A 58 18.57 9.61 20.18
CA GLN A 58 19.82 9.07 19.64
C GLN A 58 19.62 8.21 18.38
N ILE A 59 18.42 7.63 18.19
CA ILE A 59 18.12 6.75 17.05
C ILE A 59 16.98 7.27 16.17
N SER A 60 16.39 8.42 16.49
CA SER A 60 15.21 8.91 15.77
C SER A 60 15.51 9.16 14.29
N GLN A 61 16.63 9.81 13.99
CA GLN A 61 17.05 10.07 12.61
C GLN A 61 17.34 8.79 11.82
N GLU A 62 17.99 7.80 12.44
CA GLU A 62 18.29 6.52 11.80
C GLU A 62 16.99 5.78 11.46
N VAL A 63 16.03 5.74 12.38
CA VAL A 63 14.73 5.09 12.17
C VAL A 63 13.94 5.80 11.06
N GLU A 64 13.85 7.13 11.10
CA GLU A 64 13.17 7.93 10.08
C GLU A 64 13.80 7.70 8.69
N SER A 65 15.13 7.69 8.60
CA SER A 65 15.83 7.46 7.33
C SER A 65 15.56 6.08 6.74
N ARG A 66 15.46 5.04 7.60
CA ARG A 66 15.16 3.67 7.16
C ARG A 66 13.72 3.50 6.71
N ILE A 67 12.78 4.14 7.40
CA ILE A 67 11.36 4.16 7.00
C ILE A 67 11.25 4.81 5.62
N ALA A 68 11.82 6.01 5.44
CA ALA A 68 11.79 6.72 4.16
C ALA A 68 12.45 5.91 3.02
N ALA A 69 13.57 5.25 3.29
CA ALA A 69 14.23 4.38 2.31
C ALA A 69 13.37 3.17 1.95
N GLU A 70 12.69 2.55 2.92
CA GLU A 70 11.79 1.42 2.68
C GLU A 70 10.54 1.83 1.91
N GLU A 71 9.93 2.98 2.24
CA GLU A 71 8.79 3.53 1.51
C GLU A 71 9.17 3.84 0.06
N SER A 72 10.32 4.46 -0.16
CA SER A 72 10.86 4.73 -1.50
C SER A 72 11.11 3.44 -2.28
N ARG A 73 11.63 2.40 -1.61
CA ARG A 73 11.85 1.08 -2.22
C ARG A 73 10.53 0.43 -2.61
N ARG A 74 9.51 0.48 -1.75
CA ARG A 74 8.17 -0.04 -2.04
C ARG A 74 7.53 0.69 -3.22
N ALA A 75 7.59 2.02 -3.22
CA ALA A 75 7.08 2.83 -4.33
C ALA A 75 7.78 2.47 -5.66
N ALA A 76 9.11 2.29 -5.64
CA ALA A 76 9.85 1.86 -6.83
C ALA A 76 9.52 0.43 -7.27
N VAL A 77 9.21 -0.47 -6.33
CA VAL A 77 8.73 -1.83 -6.67
C VAL A 77 7.33 -1.78 -7.26
N GLU A 78 6.42 -0.96 -6.73
CA GLU A 78 5.09 -0.75 -7.30
C GLU A 78 5.15 -0.12 -8.68
N GLU A 79 6.05 0.86 -8.90
CA GLU A 79 6.30 1.46 -10.21
C GLU A 79 6.85 0.45 -11.21
N LYS A 80 7.81 -0.39 -10.80
CA LYS A 80 8.31 -1.50 -11.63
C LYS A 80 7.25 -2.58 -11.87
N ALA A 81 6.42 -2.84 -10.88
CA ALA A 81 5.29 -3.76 -11.03
C ALA A 81 4.32 -3.22 -12.05
N ARG A 82 4.06 -1.89 -12.06
CA ARG A 82 3.32 -1.23 -13.14
C ARG A 82 4.05 -1.41 -14.47
N GLY A 83 5.29 -0.99 -14.65
CA GLY A 83 5.99 -1.14 -15.95
C GLY A 83 6.36 -2.57 -16.40
N GLY A 84 6.11 -3.59 -15.57
CA GLY A 84 6.67 -4.92 -15.74
C GLY A 84 5.84 -5.87 -16.62
N PRO A 85 6.45 -6.98 -17.11
CA PRO A 85 5.76 -8.02 -17.88
C PRO A 85 4.54 -8.62 -17.14
N GLU A 86 4.58 -8.66 -15.81
CA GLU A 86 3.48 -9.14 -14.98
C GLU A 86 2.26 -8.21 -14.99
N ALA A 87 2.46 -6.88 -14.98
CA ALA A 87 1.35 -5.94 -15.09
C ALA A 87 0.73 -5.98 -16.49
N ILE A 88 1.54 -6.04 -17.55
CA ILE A 88 1.01 -6.20 -18.91
C ILE A 88 0.15 -7.47 -18.97
N ARG A 89 0.61 -8.58 -18.38
CA ARG A 89 -0.16 -9.82 -18.30
C ARG A 89 -1.43 -9.71 -17.44
N ARG A 90 -1.41 -8.90 -16.37
CA ARG A 90 -2.61 -8.58 -15.57
C ARG A 90 -3.63 -7.83 -16.41
N ILE A 91 -3.20 -6.79 -17.13
CA ILE A 91 -4.05 -5.94 -17.97
C ILE A 91 -4.66 -6.78 -19.09
N MET A 92 -3.87 -7.61 -19.77
CA MET A 92 -4.39 -8.57 -20.75
C MET A 92 -5.49 -9.46 -20.18
N ARG A 93 -5.35 -9.96 -18.95
CA ARG A 93 -6.40 -10.77 -18.31
C ARG A 93 -7.65 -9.95 -18.01
N GLN A 94 -7.51 -8.69 -17.60
CA GLN A 94 -8.65 -7.79 -17.36
C GLN A 94 -9.37 -7.43 -18.66
N SER A 95 -8.64 -7.32 -19.77
CA SER A 95 -9.19 -7.07 -21.11
C SER A 95 -9.81 -8.30 -21.77
N THR A 96 -9.63 -9.49 -21.19
CA THR A 96 -10.24 -10.73 -21.70
C THR A 96 -11.72 -10.75 -21.33
N GLY A 97 -12.58 -10.95 -22.33
CA GLY A 97 -14.02 -11.05 -22.13
C GLY A 97 -14.43 -12.31 -21.36
N GLU A 98 -15.69 -12.36 -20.92
CA GLU A 98 -16.27 -13.55 -20.28
C GLU A 98 -16.30 -14.78 -21.21
N ASP A 99 -16.19 -14.55 -22.51
CA ASP A 99 -16.02 -15.57 -23.57
C ASP A 99 -14.59 -16.15 -23.64
N GLY A 100 -13.67 -15.64 -22.81
CA GLY A 100 -12.26 -16.05 -22.80
C GLY A 100 -11.46 -15.46 -23.97
N MET A 101 -12.05 -14.55 -24.76
CA MET A 101 -11.36 -13.90 -25.86
C MET A 101 -10.81 -12.53 -25.46
N LEU A 102 -9.52 -12.33 -25.74
CA LEU A 102 -8.85 -11.05 -25.69
C LEU A 102 -8.95 -10.39 -27.07
N THR A 103 -9.37 -9.12 -27.13
CA THR A 103 -9.36 -8.34 -28.37
C THR A 103 -8.38 -7.18 -28.28
N LEU A 104 -7.81 -6.77 -29.42
CA LEU A 104 -6.81 -5.71 -29.49
C LEU A 104 -7.37 -4.39 -28.94
N GLU A 105 -8.59 -4.03 -29.34
CA GLU A 105 -9.25 -2.79 -28.90
C GLU A 105 -9.43 -2.74 -27.38
N LYS A 106 -9.89 -3.83 -26.75
CA LYS A 106 -10.08 -3.88 -25.29
C LYS A 106 -8.74 -3.80 -24.55
N LEU A 107 -7.69 -4.37 -25.12
CA LEU A 107 -6.35 -4.26 -24.55
C LEU A 107 -5.81 -2.83 -24.65
N ALA A 108 -5.99 -2.18 -25.81
CA ALA A 108 -5.55 -0.80 -26.01
C ALA A 108 -6.24 0.17 -25.03
N VAL A 109 -7.55 0.05 -24.85
CA VAL A 109 -8.32 0.86 -23.91
C VAL A 109 -7.84 0.68 -22.46
N GLU A 110 -7.59 -0.57 -22.03
CA GLU A 110 -7.15 -0.78 -20.64
C GLU A 110 -5.68 -0.45 -20.41
N LEU A 111 -4.82 -0.55 -21.43
CA LEU A 111 -3.45 -0.01 -21.36
C LEU A 111 -3.46 1.52 -21.22
N GLU A 112 -4.27 2.23 -22.01
CA GLU A 112 -4.40 3.68 -21.94
C GLU A 112 -4.99 4.13 -20.59
N LYS A 113 -6.02 3.42 -20.09
CA LYS A 113 -6.63 3.69 -18.79
C LYS A 113 -5.67 3.52 -17.62
N GLU A 114 -4.77 2.53 -17.70
CA GLU A 114 -3.74 2.32 -16.68
C GLU A 114 -2.48 3.17 -16.90
N GLY A 115 -2.43 3.99 -17.96
CA GLY A 115 -1.37 4.97 -18.23
C GLY A 115 -0.12 4.39 -18.88
N TYR A 116 -0.27 3.33 -19.67
CA TYR A 116 0.84 2.72 -20.42
C TYR A 116 0.89 3.23 -21.86
N ASP A 117 1.91 4.04 -22.18
CA ASP A 117 2.20 4.47 -23.55
C ASP A 117 3.05 3.44 -24.33
N GLU A 118 3.88 2.67 -23.63
CA GLU A 118 4.68 1.57 -24.19
C GLU A 118 4.72 0.38 -23.21
N PRO A 119 4.63 -0.89 -23.69
CA PRO A 119 4.45 -1.30 -25.09
C PRO A 119 3.03 -1.09 -25.60
N SER A 120 2.89 -0.89 -26.91
CA SER A 120 1.55 -0.83 -27.56
C SER A 120 0.81 -2.16 -27.41
N ALA A 121 -0.52 -2.15 -27.57
CA ALA A 121 -1.33 -3.36 -27.49
C ALA A 121 -0.85 -4.46 -28.46
N GLU A 122 -0.41 -4.07 -29.66
CA GLU A 122 0.14 -4.97 -30.67
C GLU A 122 1.48 -5.57 -30.23
N GLN A 123 2.36 -4.76 -29.65
CA GLN A 123 3.66 -5.22 -29.13
C GLN A 123 3.46 -6.18 -27.96
N ALA A 124 2.54 -5.85 -27.05
CA ALA A 124 2.21 -6.69 -25.90
C ALA A 124 1.68 -8.06 -26.37
N ILE A 125 0.72 -8.08 -27.30
CA ILE A 125 0.16 -9.32 -27.87
C ILE A 125 1.23 -10.08 -28.64
N GLY A 126 2.04 -9.42 -29.46
CA GLY A 126 3.12 -10.06 -30.21
C GLY A 126 4.12 -10.76 -29.30
N GLN A 127 4.48 -10.15 -28.17
CA GLN A 127 5.31 -10.79 -27.14
C GLN A 127 4.62 -11.98 -26.49
N ALA A 128 3.31 -11.89 -26.22
CA ALA A 128 2.54 -12.99 -25.63
C ALA A 128 2.31 -14.16 -26.60
N GLU A 129 2.13 -13.90 -27.90
CA GLU A 129 2.10 -14.92 -28.96
C GLU A 129 3.48 -15.61 -29.08
N LEU A 130 4.57 -14.83 -29.17
CA LEU A 130 5.93 -15.36 -29.23
C LEU A 130 6.30 -16.19 -27.99
N GLY A 131 5.82 -15.78 -26.82
CA GLY A 131 6.02 -16.48 -25.55
C GLY A 131 5.14 -17.73 -25.36
N GLY A 132 4.24 -18.03 -26.29
CA GLY A 132 3.31 -19.16 -26.19
C GLY A 132 2.27 -19.01 -25.08
N ILE A 133 1.89 -17.77 -24.75
CA ILE A 133 0.88 -17.45 -23.74
C ILE A 133 -0.50 -17.29 -24.39
N LEU A 134 -0.54 -16.71 -25.58
CA LEU A 134 -1.74 -16.49 -26.37
C LEU A 134 -1.62 -17.23 -27.70
N VAL A 135 -2.77 -17.63 -28.23
CA VAL A 135 -2.91 -18.12 -29.60
C VAL A 135 -3.95 -17.28 -30.32
N ARG A 136 -3.66 -16.95 -31.58
CA ARG A 136 -4.57 -16.18 -32.43
C ARG A 136 -5.81 -17.01 -32.75
N ALA A 137 -6.97 -16.49 -32.37
CA ALA A 137 -8.28 -17.08 -32.65
C ALA A 137 -8.97 -16.41 -33.86
N GLY A 138 -8.59 -15.17 -34.18
CA GLY A 138 -9.15 -14.40 -35.30
C GLY A 138 -8.26 -13.22 -35.73
N PRO A 139 -8.77 -12.31 -36.59
CA PRO A 139 -8.00 -11.17 -37.08
C PRO A 139 -7.48 -10.28 -35.95
N ASP A 140 -8.35 -9.97 -34.99
CA ASP A 140 -8.10 -9.11 -33.82
C ASP A 140 -8.54 -9.76 -32.51
N SER A 141 -8.50 -11.10 -32.46
CA SER A 141 -8.88 -11.87 -31.28
C SER A 141 -7.90 -13.00 -30.96
N TRP A 142 -7.66 -13.18 -29.66
CA TRP A 142 -6.73 -14.14 -29.09
C TRP A 142 -7.37 -14.91 -27.95
N SER A 143 -6.97 -16.16 -27.80
CA SER A 143 -7.33 -17.00 -26.66
C SER A 143 -6.08 -17.39 -25.88
N TRP A 144 -6.26 -17.59 -24.57
CA TRP A 144 -5.20 -18.09 -23.71
C TRP A 144 -4.92 -19.58 -23.97
N LEU A 145 -3.64 -19.95 -23.92
CA LEU A 145 -3.19 -21.35 -23.96
C LEU A 145 -3.17 -22.00 -22.58
#